data_AF-A0A8S9JRI9-F1
#
_entry.id   AF-A0A8S9JRI9-F1
#
_cell.length_a   1.000
_cell.length_b   1.000
_cell.length_c   1.000
_cell.angle_alpha   90.00
_cell.angle_beta   90.00
_cell.angle_gamma   90.00
#
_symmetry.space_group_name_H-M   'P 1'
#
loop_
_entity.id
_entity.type
_entity.pdbx_description
1 polymer ?
#
loop_
_entity_poly.entity_id
_entity_poly.type
_entity_poly.pdbx_seq_one_letter_code
_entity_poly.pdbx_strand_id
1 'polypeptide(L)'
;MPRKFSFPNIKAYDGTSDPNDHVAQYRQKMLAVALPKESSEATMCKGFGSTLTGPALQWYINLPYKSIASFVILCDKFVEQFASSRDLEKTSDGLYKILQHRAEPL
;
A
#
# COMPACT_ATOMS: atom_id res chain seq x y z
N MET A 1 21.92 -13.23 -25.42
CA MET A 1 21.64 -11.85 -24.93
C MET A 1 20.95 -11.95 -23.58
N PRO A 2 21.38 -11.25 -22.51
CA PRO A 2 20.66 -11.29 -21.25
C PRO A 2 19.30 -10.61 -21.46
N ARG A 3 18.21 -11.33 -21.17
CA ARG A 3 16.86 -10.75 -21.17
C ARG A 3 16.88 -9.64 -20.14
N LYS A 4 16.75 -8.39 -20.60
CA LYS A 4 16.61 -7.24 -19.70
C LYS A 4 15.41 -7.54 -18.79
N PHE A 5 15.66 -7.70 -17.50
CA PHE A 5 14.62 -7.71 -16.49
C PHE A 5 13.97 -6.32 -16.51
N SER A 6 12.92 -6.17 -17.31
CA SER A 6 12.08 -4.98 -17.26
C SER A 6 11.08 -5.22 -16.14
N PHE A 7 11.16 -4.43 -15.08
CA PHE A 7 10.08 -4.42 -14.10
C PHE A 7 8.80 -4.03 -14.83
N PRO A 8 7.69 -4.76 -14.61
CA PRO A 8 6.40 -4.40 -15.17
C PRO A 8 6.04 -2.99 -14.71
N ASN A 9 5.58 -2.15 -15.64
CA ASN A 9 5.10 -0.81 -15.34
C ASN A 9 3.83 -0.92 -14.48
N ILE A 10 3.95 -0.62 -13.20
CA ILE A 10 2.84 -0.62 -12.23
C ILE A 10 2.62 0.85 -11.86
N LYS A 11 1.35 1.26 -11.83
CA LYS A 11 0.99 2.63 -11.43
C LYS A 11 1.48 2.88 -10.02
N ALA A 12 2.11 4.03 -9.80
CA ALA A 12 2.54 4.42 -8.46
C ALA A 12 1.31 4.57 -7.55
N TYR A 13 1.38 3.98 -6.36
CA TYR A 13 0.35 4.05 -5.34
C TYR A 13 0.67 5.14 -4.34
N ASP A 14 -0.18 6.15 -4.25
CA ASP A 14 -0.01 7.33 -3.38
C ASP A 14 -0.70 7.20 -2.00
N GLY A 15 -1.53 6.16 -1.78
CA GLY A 15 -2.27 5.99 -0.53
C GLY A 15 -3.78 6.21 -0.63
N THR A 16 -4.29 6.70 -1.76
CA THR A 16 -5.73 7.04 -1.93
C THR A 16 -6.58 5.95 -2.59
N SER A 17 -5.96 5.07 -3.37
CA SER A 17 -6.67 3.99 -4.07
C SER A 17 -6.82 2.74 -3.18
N ASP A 18 -7.57 1.74 -3.62
CA ASP A 18 -7.72 0.50 -2.85
C ASP A 18 -6.37 -0.26 -2.70
N PRO A 19 -5.90 -0.53 -1.48
CA PRO A 19 -4.62 -1.20 -1.27
C PRO A 19 -4.64 -2.68 -1.67
N ASN A 20 -5.80 -3.35 -1.62
CA ASN A 20 -5.92 -4.75 -2.05
C ASN A 20 -5.79 -4.88 -3.58
N ASP A 21 -6.40 -3.96 -4.32
CA ASP A 21 -6.28 -3.88 -5.77
C ASP A 21 -4.81 -3.67 -6.19
N HIS A 22 -4.10 -2.75 -5.52
CA HIS A 22 -2.67 -2.54 -5.77
C HIS A 22 -1.83 -3.81 -5.51
N VAL A 23 -2.08 -4.49 -4.38
CA VAL A 23 -1.40 -5.76 -4.06
C VAL A 23 -1.71 -6.83 -5.11
N ALA A 24 -2.96 -6.97 -5.54
CA ALA A 24 -3.37 -7.95 -6.54
C ALA A 24 -2.69 -7.69 -7.89
N GLN A 25 -2.69 -6.44 -8.35
CA GLN A 25 -2.01 -6.03 -9.57
C GLN A 25 -0.51 -6.31 -9.49
N TYR A 26 0.15 -5.95 -8.39
CA TYR A 26 1.57 -6.19 -8.19
C TYR A 26 1.90 -7.69 -8.24
N ARG A 27 1.13 -8.52 -7.52
CA ARG A 27 1.29 -9.99 -7.52
C ARG A 27 1.16 -10.57 -8.93
N GLN A 28 0.12 -10.20 -9.66
CA GLN A 28 -0.10 -10.70 -11.02
C GLN A 28 1.06 -10.35 -11.95
N LYS A 29 1.60 -9.14 -11.82
CA LYS A 29 2.75 -8.68 -12.62
C LYS A 29 4.04 -9.41 -12.23
N MET A 30 4.27 -9.68 -10.95
CA MET A 30 5.42 -10.45 -10.47
C MET A 30 5.36 -11.93 -10.88
N LEU A 31 4.17 -12.53 -10.98
CA LEU A 31 4.00 -13.89 -11.51
C LEU A 31 4.45 -14.01 -12.97
N ALA A 32 4.35 -12.94 -13.75
CA ALA A 32 4.84 -12.90 -15.13
C ALA A 32 6.38 -12.76 -15.22
N VAL A 33 7.04 -12.36 -14.12
CA VAL A 33 8.49 -12.27 -14.04
C VAL A 33 9.03 -13.61 -13.54
N ALA A 34 9.80 -14.31 -14.39
CA ALA A 34 10.47 -15.55 -13.99
C ALA A 34 11.61 -15.25 -13.00
N LEU A 35 11.27 -15.15 -11.71
CA LEU A 35 12.23 -14.95 -10.62
C LEU A 35 12.70 -16.31 -10.06
N PRO A 36 13.99 -16.44 -9.70
CA PRO A 36 14.47 -17.58 -8.92
C PRO A 36 13.74 -17.64 -7.58
N LYS A 37 13.28 -18.83 -7.17
CA LYS A 37 12.54 -19.01 -5.89
C LYS A 37 13.28 -18.44 -4.68
N GLU A 38 14.60 -18.56 -4.68
CA GLU A 38 15.50 -18.19 -3.58
C GLU A 38 15.58 -16.67 -3.37
N SER A 39 15.40 -15.87 -4.43
CA SER A 39 15.46 -14.40 -4.38
C SER A 39 14.12 -13.72 -4.69
N SER A 40 13.07 -14.51 -4.93
CA SER A 40 11.75 -14.04 -5.30
C SER A 40 11.17 -13.10 -4.24
N GLU A 41 11.18 -13.50 -2.97
CA GLU A 41 10.61 -12.68 -1.88
C GLU A 41 11.34 -11.34 -1.69
N ALA A 42 12.68 -11.36 -1.61
CA ALA A 42 13.47 -10.14 -1.46
C ALA A 42 13.30 -9.20 -2.67
N THR A 43 13.18 -9.76 -3.88
CA THR A 43 12.93 -8.98 -5.10
C THR A 43 11.51 -8.41 -5.10
N MET A 44 10.52 -9.19 -4.67
CA MET A 44 9.13 -8.74 -4.55
C MET A 44 8.98 -7.61 -3.52
N CYS A 45 9.62 -7.69 -2.35
CA CYS A 45 9.57 -6.60 -1.37
C CYS A 45 10.22 -5.32 -1.92
N LYS A 46 11.43 -5.42 -2.49
CA LYS A 46 12.13 -4.26 -3.08
C LYS A 46 11.37 -3.63 -4.25
N GLY A 47 10.82 -4.46 -5.14
CA GLY A 47 10.00 -4.00 -6.25
C GLY A 47 8.72 -3.32 -5.78
N PHE A 48 8.12 -3.80 -4.68
CA PHE A 48 6.89 -3.23 -4.14
C PHE A 48 7.11 -1.79 -3.70
N GLY A 49 8.19 -1.53 -2.95
CA GLY A 49 8.57 -0.17 -2.56
C GLY A 49 8.79 0.77 -3.75
N SER A 50 9.22 0.26 -4.91
CA SER A 50 9.39 1.05 -6.14
C SER A 50 8.07 1.44 -6.81
N THR A 51 6.96 0.81 -6.41
CA THR A 51 5.61 1.14 -6.88
C THR A 51 4.85 2.08 -5.95
N LEU A 52 5.48 2.54 -4.86
CA LEU A 52 4.85 3.43 -3.89
C LEU A 52 5.33 4.86 -4.10
N THR A 53 4.46 5.82 -3.82
CA THR A 53 4.78 7.25 -3.81
C THR A 53 4.13 7.95 -2.62
N GLY A 54 4.56 9.18 -2.33
CA GLY A 54 3.97 10.01 -1.28
C GLY A 54 3.89 9.31 0.09
N PRO A 55 2.75 9.39 0.79
CA PRO A 55 2.53 8.74 2.10
C PRO A 55 2.83 7.24 2.11
N ALA A 56 2.51 6.51 1.04
CA ALA A 56 2.77 5.07 0.95
C ALA A 56 4.26 4.74 0.90
N LEU A 57 5.05 5.53 0.17
CA LEU A 57 6.50 5.38 0.15
C LEU A 57 7.11 5.74 1.52
N GLN A 58 6.63 6.82 2.15
CA GLN A 58 7.08 7.22 3.48
C GLN A 58 6.80 6.12 4.51
N TRP A 59 5.63 5.52 4.47
CA TRP A 59 5.32 4.37 5.32
C TRP A 59 6.32 3.22 5.11
N TYR A 60 6.59 2.84 3.86
CA TYR A 60 7.48 1.73 3.52
C TYR A 60 8.92 1.93 4.01
N ILE A 61 9.48 3.13 3.86
CA ILE A 61 10.86 3.42 4.31
C ILE A 61 11.00 3.51 5.83
N ASN A 62 9.90 3.79 6.54
CA ASN A 62 9.86 3.89 8.00
C ASN A 62 9.57 2.53 8.68
N LEU A 63 9.43 1.45 7.92
CA LEU A 63 9.22 0.12 8.50
C LEU A 63 10.46 -0.31 9.32
N PRO A 64 10.25 -0.95 10.49
CA PRO A 64 11.36 -1.36 11.33
C PRO A 64 12.27 -2.35 10.59
N TYR A 65 13.58 -2.22 10.81
CA TYR A 65 14.57 -3.11 10.22
C TYR A 65 14.26 -4.56 10.61
N LYS A 66 14.24 -5.48 9.62
CA LYS A 66 13.84 -6.90 9.75
C LYS A 66 12.37 -7.14 10.14
N SER A 67 11.49 -6.14 10.10
CA SER A 67 10.06 -6.34 10.38
C SER A 67 9.32 -7.07 9.26
N ILE A 68 9.87 -7.13 8.05
CA ILE A 68 9.31 -7.84 6.91
C ILE A 68 10.15 -9.10 6.67
N ALA A 69 9.63 -10.26 7.08
CA ALA A 69 10.27 -11.55 6.79
C ALA A 69 9.91 -12.08 5.39
N SER A 70 8.74 -11.70 4.86
CA SER A 70 8.18 -12.20 3.59
C SER A 70 7.30 -11.15 2.92
N PHE A 71 7.08 -11.31 1.60
CA PHE A 71 6.23 -10.42 0.83
C PHE A 71 4.77 -10.44 1.32
N VAL A 72 4.31 -11.58 1.83
CA VAL A 72 2.97 -11.72 2.42
C VAL A 72 2.79 -10.81 3.64
N ILE A 73 3.78 -10.75 4.53
CA ILE A 73 3.75 -9.91 5.74
C ILE A 73 3.74 -8.42 5.35
N LEU A 74 4.51 -8.05 4.32
CA LEU A 74 4.49 -6.69 3.77
C LEU A 74 3.09 -6.31 3.26
N CYS A 75 2.43 -7.20 2.52
CA CYS A 75 1.09 -6.94 2.00
C CYS A 75 0.06 -6.79 3.12
N ASP A 76 0.12 -7.66 4.12
CA ASP A 76 -0.79 -7.63 5.28
C ASP A 76 -0.66 -6.29 6.01
N LYS A 77 0.58 -5.93 6.40
CA LYS A 77 0.91 -4.64 7.02
C LYS A 77 0.48 -3.44 6.19
N PHE A 78 0.66 -3.50 4.87
CA PHE A 78 0.27 -2.45 3.95
C PHE A 78 -1.25 -2.28 3.90
N VAL A 79 -2.00 -3.38 3.79
CA VAL A 79 -3.45 -3.35 3.82
C VAL A 79 -3.95 -2.88 5.19
N GLU A 80 -3.41 -3.35 6.31
CA GLU A 80 -3.78 -2.86 7.66
C GLU A 80 -3.67 -1.31 7.77
N GLN A 81 -2.60 -0.74 7.20
CA GLN A 81 -2.29 0.68 7.30
C GLN A 81 -3.16 1.54 6.38
N PHE A 82 -3.32 1.12 5.12
CA PHE A 82 -4.06 1.90 4.12
C PHE A 82 -5.54 1.51 4.02
N ALA A 83 -5.98 0.38 4.60
CA ALA A 83 -7.40 0.06 4.75
C ALA A 83 -8.09 1.03 5.71
N SER A 84 -7.38 1.53 6.71
CA SER A 84 -7.88 2.50 7.69
C SER A 84 -8.06 3.91 7.11
N SER A 85 -7.37 4.27 6.02
CA SER A 85 -7.62 5.52 5.29
C SER A 85 -9.07 5.63 4.79
N ARG A 86 -9.75 4.49 4.57
CA ARG A 86 -11.18 4.45 4.20
C ARG A 86 -12.12 4.93 5.32
N ASP A 87 -11.69 4.86 6.58
CA ASP A 87 -12.53 5.17 7.75
C ASP A 87 -12.31 6.60 8.27
N LEU A 88 -11.09 7.12 8.13
CA LEU A 88 -10.78 8.48 8.58
C LEU A 88 -11.44 9.55 7.69
N GLU A 89 -11.53 9.34 6.37
CA GLU A 89 -12.26 10.27 5.47
C GLU A 89 -13.78 10.26 5.67
N LYS A 90 -14.34 9.22 6.31
CA LYS A 90 -15.78 9.17 6.64
C LYS A 90 -16.10 9.74 8.01
N THR A 91 -15.11 9.84 8.90
CA THR A 91 -15.30 10.29 10.28
C THR A 91 -14.96 11.76 10.49
N SER A 92 -14.22 12.39 9.57
CA SER A 92 -13.94 13.85 9.66
C SER A 92 -15.13 14.72 9.25
N ASP A 93 -16.01 14.26 8.36
CA ASP A 93 -17.24 14.99 7.98
C ASP A 93 -18.41 14.76 8.97
N GLY A 94 -18.40 13.62 9.69
CA GLY A 94 -19.47 13.26 10.63
C GLY A 94 -19.45 14.02 11.97
N LEU A 95 -18.31 14.61 12.35
CA LEU A 95 -18.15 15.26 13.66
C LEU A 95 -18.63 16.71 13.69
N TYR A 96 -18.74 17.39 12.54
CA TYR A 96 -19.19 18.79 12.52
C TYR A 96 -20.73 18.93 12.51
N LYS A 97 -21.49 17.89 12.15
CA LYS A 97 -22.95 18.00 12.02
C LYS A 97 -23.74 17.75 13.31
N ILE A 98 -23.10 17.19 14.34
CA ILE A 98 -23.78 16.83 15.61
C ILE A 98 -23.71 17.95 16.66
N LEU A 99 -22.74 18.87 16.55
CA LEU A 99 -22.64 20.00 17.49
C LEU A 99 -23.42 21.25 17.06
N GLN A 100 -23.91 21.33 15.82
CA GLN A 100 -24.53 22.55 15.31
C GLN A 100 -26.05 22.65 15.54
N HIS A 101 -26.73 21.61 16.05
CA HIS A 101 -28.20 21.64 16.25
C HIS A 101 -28.65 21.69 17.71
N ARG A 102 -27.88 22.29 18.63
CA ARG A 102 -28.40 22.56 19.99
C ARG A 102 -28.13 23.97 20.47
N ALA A 103 -28.38 24.93 19.59
CA ALA A 103 -28.49 26.34 19.94
C ALA A 103 -29.69 26.96 19.22
N GLU A 104 -30.90 26.65 19.68
CA GLU A 104 -32.03 27.57 19.50
C GLU A 104 -32.59 27.91 20.89
N PRO A 105 -32.42 29.17 21.34
CA PRO A 105 -33.14 29.74 22.46
C PRO A 105 -34.45 30.38 21.98
N LEU A 106 -35.55 30.11 22.70
CA LEU A 106 -36.41 31.07 23.40
C LEU A 106 -37.46 30.31 24.22
#